data_AF-A0A117LZI7-F1
#
_entry.id   AF-A0A117LZI7-F1
#
_cell.length_a   1.000
_cell.length_b   1.000
_cell.length_c   1.000
_cell.angle_alpha   90.00
_cell.angle_beta   90.00
_cell.angle_gamma   90.00
#
_symmetry.space_group_name_H-M   'P 1'
#
loop_
_entity.id
_entity.type
_entity.pdbx_description
1 polymer ?
#
loop_
_entity_poly.entity_id
_entity_poly.type
_entity_poly.pdbx_seq_one_letter_code
_entity_poly.pdbx_strand_id
1 'polypeptide(L)'
;LERFLEQQRLREEGDEEAQMLDIDFVEMLEYGMPPASGYGQSERIFWFLEDVTAREGTFFPQLKPEIDNITRKIYKGKVKFPKR
;
A
#
# COMPACT_ATOMS: atom_id res chain seq x y z
N LEU A 1 -20.54 13.31 6.27
CA LEU A 1 -19.48 14.35 6.22
C LEU A 1 -18.59 14.37 7.46
N GLU A 2 -19.14 14.41 8.68
CA GLU A 2 -18.38 14.54 9.94
C GLU A 2 -17.13 13.64 10.06
N ARG A 3 -17.24 12.34 9.73
CA ARG A 3 -16.10 11.41 9.77
C ARG A 3 -14.96 11.80 8.83
N PHE A 4 -15.27 12.29 7.62
CA PHE A 4 -14.24 12.73 6.68
C PHE A 4 -13.58 14.04 7.12
N LEU A 5 -14.32 14.95 7.77
CA LEU A 5 -13.73 16.18 8.33
C LEU A 5 -12.74 15.87 9.45
N GLU A 6 -13.05 14.90 10.31
CA GLU A 6 -12.12 14.47 11.35
C GLU A 6 -10.85 13.83 10.78
N GLN A 7 -10.98 12.97 9.76
CA GLN A 7 -9.81 12.40 9.07
C GLN A 7 -8.97 13.48 8.37
N GLN A 8 -9.62 14.47 7.76
CA GLN A 8 -8.94 15.61 7.15
C GLN A 8 -8.15 16.42 8.19
N ARG A 9 -8.69 16.63 9.40
CA ARG A 9 -7.98 17.27 10.51
C ARG A 9 -6.73 16.47 10.93
N LEU A 10 -6.86 15.15 11.09
CA LEU A 10 -5.72 14.28 11.42
C LEU A 10 -4.62 14.36 10.35
N ARG A 11 -5.00 14.41 9.08
CA ARG A 11 -4.08 14.58 7.96
C ARG A 11 -3.35 15.93 8.01
N GLU A 12 -4.06 17.01 8.33
CA GLU A 12 -3.47 18.34 8.52
C GLU A 12 -2.52 18.42 9.73
N GLU A 13 -2.77 17.58 10.74
CA GLU A 13 -1.88 17.39 11.90
C GLU A 13 -0.64 16.52 11.58
N GLY A 14 -0.55 15.98 10.37
CA GLY A 14 0.61 15.24 9.87
C GLY A 14 0.45 13.72 9.84
N ASP A 15 -0.77 13.19 10.02
CA ASP A 15 -1.04 11.76 9.83
C ASP A 15 -1.06 11.40 8.34
N GLU A 16 -0.02 10.72 7.87
CA GLU A 16 0.10 10.27 6.47
C GLU A 16 -0.88 9.13 6.11
N GLU A 17 -1.43 8.43 7.10
CA GLU A 17 -2.39 7.32 6.90
C GLU A 17 -3.85 7.78 6.92
N ALA A 18 -4.11 9.02 7.37
CA ALA A 18 -5.46 9.56 7.45
C ALA A 18 -6.12 9.72 6.06
N GLN A 19 -7.41 9.37 6.00
CA GLN A 19 -8.18 9.39 4.77
C GLN A 19 -8.38 10.81 4.25
N MET A 20 -8.33 10.99 2.92
CA MET A 20 -8.67 12.26 2.28
C MET A 20 -10.19 12.46 2.27
N LEU A 21 -10.63 13.72 2.40
CA LEU A 21 -12.02 14.08 2.16
C LEU A 21 -12.38 13.85 0.68
N ASP A 22 -13.28 12.90 0.44
CA ASP A 22 -13.87 12.61 -0.87
C ASP A 22 -15.31 13.11 -0.92
N ILE A 23 -15.51 14.29 -1.53
CA ILE A 23 -16.81 14.95 -1.61
C ILE A 23 -17.73 14.21 -2.59
N ASP A 24 -17.18 13.73 -3.71
CA ASP A 24 -17.95 13.02 -4.73
C ASP A 24 -18.53 11.72 -4.17
N PHE A 25 -17.77 10.98 -3.35
CA PHE A 25 -18.27 9.81 -2.63
C PHE A 25 -19.41 10.17 -1.68
N VAL A 26 -19.29 11.25 -0.91
CA VAL A 26 -20.36 11.69 0.01
C VAL A 26 -21.62 12.09 -0.77
N GLU A 27 -21.49 12.82 -1.87
CA GLU A 27 -22.61 13.18 -2.73
C GLU A 27 -23.31 11.93 -3.26
N MET A 28 -22.56 10.91 -3.71
CA MET A 28 -23.13 9.63 -4.15
C MET A 28 -23.96 8.93 -3.06
N LEU A 29 -23.55 9.02 -1.80
CA LEU A 29 -24.31 8.45 -0.68
C LEU A 29 -25.64 9.18 -0.45
N GLU A 30 -25.70 10.49 -0.71
CA GLU A 30 -26.89 11.33 -0.54
C GLU A 30 -28.01 10.99 -1.53
N TYR A 31 -27.66 10.52 -2.73
CA TYR A 31 -28.65 10.01 -3.70
C TYR A 31 -29.36 8.72 -3.24
N GLY A 32 -28.93 8.12 -2.13
CA GLY A 32 -29.61 7.01 -1.47
C GLY A 32 -28.87 5.69 -1.64
N MET A 33 -27.77 5.52 -0.89
CA MET A 33 -27.12 4.21 -0.78
C MET A 33 -28.04 3.22 -0.04
N PRO A 34 -28.36 2.05 -0.63
CA PRO A 34 -29.15 1.03 0.06
C PRO A 34 -28.35 0.43 1.23
N PRO A 35 -29.02 -0.20 2.20
CA PRO A 35 -28.33 -0.96 3.24
C PRO A 35 -27.41 -2.01 2.62
N ALA A 36 -26.10 -1.90 2.89
CA ALA A 36 -25.08 -2.75 2.31
C ALA A 36 -24.11 -3.26 3.37
N SER A 37 -23.48 -4.40 3.10
CA SER A 37 -22.36 -4.95 3.88
C SER A 37 -21.15 -5.11 2.97
N GLY A 38 -19.99 -4.63 3.42
CA GLY A 38 -18.72 -4.84 2.72
C GLY A 38 -18.08 -6.17 3.12
N TYR A 39 -17.26 -6.73 2.22
CA TYR A 39 -16.38 -7.87 2.49
C TYR A 39 -15.03 -7.65 1.84
N GLY A 40 -13.95 -7.88 2.59
CA GLY A 40 -12.58 -7.79 2.10
C GLY A 40 -11.74 -8.93 2.69
N GLN A 41 -10.97 -9.61 1.84
CA GLN A 41 -10.11 -10.71 2.23
C GLN A 41 -8.70 -10.50 1.64
N SER A 42 -7.69 -10.82 2.44
CA SER A 42 -6.29 -10.72 2.05
C SER A 42 -5.71 -12.10 1.75
N GLU A 43 -4.71 -12.13 0.88
CA GLU A 43 -3.79 -13.22 0.60
C GLU A 43 -3.16 -13.84 1.85
N ARG A 44 -3.13 -13.09 2.97
CA ARG A 44 -2.69 -13.56 4.29
C ARG A 44 -3.40 -14.84 4.74
N ILE A 45 -4.65 -15.09 4.29
CA ILE A 45 -5.33 -16.34 4.62
C ILE A 45 -4.58 -17.56 4.08
N PHE A 46 -4.05 -17.49 2.86
CA PHE A 46 -3.30 -18.58 2.26
C PHE A 46 -1.97 -18.76 2.97
N TRP A 47 -1.26 -17.66 3.27
CA TRP A 47 -0.01 -17.72 4.00
C TRP A 47 -0.19 -18.34 5.40
N PHE A 48 -1.28 -18.02 6.08
CA PHE A 48 -1.64 -18.64 7.36
C PHE A 48 -1.96 -20.12 7.23
N LEU A 49 -2.74 -20.52 6.21
CA LEU A 49 -3.11 -21.92 5.98
C LEU A 49 -1.91 -22.79 5.62
N GLU A 50 -0.95 -22.23 4.90
CA GLU A 50 0.29 -22.91 4.48
C GLU A 50 1.42 -22.79 5.53
N ASP A 51 1.21 -22.07 6.64
CA ASP A 51 2.21 -21.77 7.69
C ASP A 51 3.52 -21.18 7.12
N VAL A 52 3.38 -20.26 6.16
CA VAL A 52 4.51 -19.57 5.52
C VAL A 52 4.46 -18.07 5.75
N THR A 53 5.63 -17.43 5.67
CA THR A 53 5.69 -15.96 5.72
C THR A 53 5.19 -15.33 4.43
N ALA A 54 4.78 -14.06 4.50
CA ALA A 54 4.36 -13.27 3.33
C ALA A 54 5.39 -13.26 2.18
N ARG A 55 6.69 -13.30 2.53
CA ARG A 55 7.79 -13.32 1.56
C ARG A 55 7.87 -14.66 0.83
N GLU A 56 7.61 -15.77 1.52
CA GLU A 56 7.62 -17.11 0.93
C GLU A 56 6.37 -17.39 0.11
N GLY A 57 5.22 -16.89 0.57
CA GLY A 57 3.95 -17.02 -0.13
C GLY A 57 3.74 -16.07 -1.31
N THR A 58 4.70 -15.20 -1.62
CA THR A 58 4.67 -14.29 -2.78
C THR A 58 5.73 -14.73 -3.79
N PHE A 59 5.36 -14.98 -5.05
CA PHE A 59 6.32 -15.47 -6.06
C PHE A 59 7.49 -14.52 -6.30
N PHE A 60 7.22 -13.21 -6.32
CA PHE A 60 8.23 -12.17 -6.54
C PHE A 60 8.06 -11.08 -5.49
N PRO A 61 8.54 -11.30 -4.25
CA PRO A 61 8.37 -10.33 -3.18
C PRO A 61 9.20 -9.08 -3.45
N GLN A 62 8.75 -7.93 -2.94
CA GLN A 62 9.57 -6.72 -2.98
C GLN A 62 10.83 -6.93 -2.13
N LEU A 63 11.98 -6.96 -2.80
CA LEU A 63 13.28 -7.08 -2.16
C LEU A 63 14.00 -5.73 -2.15
N LYS A 64 14.88 -5.55 -1.17
CA LYS A 64 15.82 -4.43 -1.20
C LYS A 64 16.71 -4.60 -2.44
N PRO A 65 16.84 -3.59 -3.31
CA PRO A 65 17.69 -3.70 -4.48
C PRO A 65 19.14 -3.89 -4.03
N GLU A 66 19.71 -5.02 -4.40
CA GLU A 66 21.11 -5.32 -4.21
C GLU A 66 21.74 -5.61 -5.58
N ILE A 67 22.90 -5.02 -5.80
CA ILE A 67 23.65 -5.18 -7.05
C ILE A 67 24.95 -5.83 -6.65
N ASP A 68 25.18 -7.01 -7.21
CA ASP A 68 26.36 -7.81 -6.93
C ASP A 68 27.65 -7.06 -7.27
N ASN A 69 28.71 -7.35 -6.52
CA ASN A 69 30.01 -6.70 -6.67
C ASN A 69 30.61 -6.95 -8.06
N ILE A 70 30.35 -8.11 -8.67
CA ILE A 70 30.79 -8.43 -10.03
C ILE A 70 30.06 -7.52 -11.02
N THR A 71 28.73 -7.42 -10.92
CA THR A 71 27.91 -6.53 -11.76
C THR A 71 28.36 -5.07 -11.62
N ARG A 72 28.66 -4.61 -10.39
CA ARG A 72 29.20 -3.26 -10.16
C ARG A 72 30.55 -3.03 -10.84
N LYS A 73 31.42 -4.04 -10.85
CA LYS A 73 32.72 -3.97 -11.51
C LYS A 73 32.58 -3.95 -13.04
N ILE A 74 31.71 -4.78 -13.60
CA ILE A 74 31.48 -4.89 -15.05
C ILE A 74 30.88 -3.58 -15.62
N TYR A 75 29.89 -3.01 -14.93
CA TYR A 75 29.16 -1.83 -15.39
C TYR A 75 29.68 -0.51 -14.79
N LYS A 76 30.85 -0.53 -14.13
CA LYS A 76 31.48 0.66 -13.55
C LYS A 76 31.67 1.73 -14.63
N GLY A 77 31.07 2.91 -14.43
CA GLY A 77 31.15 4.04 -15.35
C GLY A 77 30.19 3.98 -16.55
N LYS A 78 29.46 2.86 -16.75
CA LYS A 78 28.43 2.74 -17.80
C LYS A 78 27.02 2.97 -17.29
N VAL A 79 26.77 2.68 -16.01
CA VAL A 79 25.44 2.79 -15.39
C VAL A 79 25.55 3.50 -14.06
N LYS A 80 24.58 4.38 -13.76
CA LYS A 80 24.41 4.97 -12.43
C LYS A 80 23.67 3.97 -11.55
N PHE A 81 24.32 3.50 -10.50
CA PHE A 81 23.68 2.62 -9.53
C PHE A 81 22.83 3.43 -8.55
N PRO A 82 21.61 2.96 -8.18
CA PRO A 82 20.81 3.60 -7.16
C PRO A 82 21.60 3.68 -5.85
N LYS A 83 21.49 4.84 -5.17
CA LYS A 83 22.05 5.00 -3.82
C LYS A 83 21.18 4.21 -2.85
N ARG A 84 21.84 3.54 -1.89
CA ARG A 84 21.18 2.84 -0.78
C ARG A 84 20.42 3.80 0.11
#